data_AF-A0A399YJQ0-F1
#
_entry.id   AF-A0A399YJQ0-F1
#
_cell.length_a   1.000
_cell.length_b   1.000
_cell.length_c   1.000
_cell.angle_alpha   90.00
_cell.angle_beta   90.00
_cell.angle_gamma   90.00
#
_symmetry.space_group_name_H-M   'P 1'
#
loop_
_entity.id
_entity.type
_entity.pdbx_description
1 polymer ?
#
loop_
_entity_poly.entity_id
_entity_poly.type
_entity_poly.pdbx_seq_one_letter_code
_entity_poly.pdbx_strand_id
1 'polypeptide(L)'
;MTTQTILPPRAEIAEKYKWNDTSVFADQAAWQAEFDAVTHALTQLKKYHGALASSPQVLADALDEMQALQKRGWQIFLYASMLHAVDKCWARWRSLTRNCLPSARTRSPRGCSKSRV
;
A
#
# COMPACT_ATOMS: atom_id res chain seq x y z
N MET A 1 24.80 -8.94 -24.44
CA MET A 1 25.14 -8.63 -23.04
C MET A 1 24.14 -7.59 -22.55
N THR A 2 23.22 -7.96 -21.68
CA THR A 2 22.18 -7.04 -21.18
C THR A 2 22.75 -6.31 -19.97
N THR A 3 23.11 -5.04 -20.13
CA THR A 3 23.58 -4.20 -19.04
C THR A 3 22.44 -4.00 -18.04
N GLN A 4 22.63 -4.46 -16.80
CA GLN A 4 21.64 -4.31 -15.74
C GLN A 4 21.75 -2.90 -15.15
N THR A 5 20.85 -2.00 -15.53
CA THR A 5 20.78 -0.65 -14.97
C THR A 5 20.35 -0.72 -13.51
N ILE A 6 21.21 -0.24 -12.60
CA ILE A 6 20.88 -0.08 -11.18
C ILE A 6 20.06 1.21 -11.06
N LEU A 7 18.79 1.08 -10.71
CA LEU A 7 17.93 2.23 -10.43
C LEU A 7 18.21 2.73 -9.00
N PRO A 8 18.28 4.05 -8.79
CA PRO A 8 18.47 4.62 -7.46
C PRO A 8 17.26 4.30 -6.56
N PRO A 9 17.45 4.15 -5.24
CA PRO A 9 16.35 4.01 -4.29
C PRO A 9 15.46 5.26 -4.30
N ARG A 10 14.18 5.08 -3.96
CA ARG A 10 13.17 6.16 -3.99
C ARG A 10 13.57 7.42 -3.20
N ALA A 11 14.29 7.24 -2.10
CA ALA A 11 14.81 8.33 -1.28
C ALA A 11 15.78 9.26 -2.04
N GLU A 12 16.51 8.74 -3.02
CA GLU A 12 17.51 9.49 -3.80
C GLU A 12 16.93 10.16 -5.06
N ILE A 13 15.65 9.94 -5.37
CA ILE A 13 14.98 10.60 -6.50
C ILE A 13 14.71 12.06 -6.12
N ALA A 14 15.00 13.00 -7.02
CA ALA A 14 14.70 14.41 -6.79
C ALA A 14 13.19 14.66 -6.66
N GLU A 15 12.79 15.54 -5.75
CA GLU A 15 11.37 15.86 -5.45
C GLU A 15 10.54 16.22 -6.69
N LYS A 16 11.13 16.90 -7.68
CA LYS A 16 10.46 17.25 -8.94
C LYS A 16 9.95 16.05 -9.76
N TYR A 17 10.47 14.84 -9.48
CA TYR A 17 10.04 13.58 -10.10
C TYR A 17 9.21 12.72 -9.15
N LYS A 18 8.90 13.22 -7.95
CA LYS A 18 7.96 12.60 -7.02
C LYS A 18 6.57 13.18 -7.28
N TRP A 19 5.56 12.34 -7.12
CA TRP A 19 4.19 12.85 -7.03
C TRP A 19 4.07 13.75 -5.81
N ASN A 20 3.20 14.76 -5.87
CA ASN A 20 3.00 15.71 -4.77
C ASN A 20 2.02 15.13 -3.74
N ASP A 21 2.54 14.35 -2.80
CA ASP A 21 1.80 13.75 -1.69
C ASP A 21 1.23 14.79 -0.71
N THR A 22 1.96 15.89 -0.50
CA THR A 22 1.52 17.01 0.35
C THR A 22 0.25 17.70 -0.15
N SER A 23 -0.12 17.50 -1.42
CA SER A 23 -1.38 18.00 -1.99
C SER A 23 -2.62 17.28 -1.45
N VAL A 24 -2.47 16.08 -0.89
CA VAL A 24 -3.60 15.31 -0.34
C VAL A 24 -3.60 15.38 1.18
N PHE A 25 -2.46 15.12 1.82
CA PHE A 25 -2.25 15.31 3.26
C PHE A 25 -0.87 15.92 3.48
N ALA A 26 -0.76 16.90 4.38
CA ALA A 26 0.51 17.59 4.64
C ALA A 26 1.61 16.62 5.10
N ASP A 27 1.26 15.64 5.92
CA ASP A 27 2.15 14.59 6.41
C ASP A 27 1.35 13.32 6.77
N GLN A 28 2.08 12.28 7.18
CA GLN A 28 1.51 11.01 7.61
C GLN A 28 0.67 11.15 8.90
N ALA A 29 0.96 12.12 9.76
CA ALA A 29 0.20 12.33 10.99
C ALA A 29 -1.18 12.94 10.71
N ALA A 30 -1.28 13.87 9.77
CA ALA A 30 -2.53 14.43 9.27
C ALA A 30 -3.41 13.34 8.63
N TRP A 31 -2.80 12.43 7.86
CA TRP A 31 -3.51 11.27 7.32
C TRP A 31 -4.05 10.36 8.42
N GLN A 32 -3.23 10.06 9.44
CA GLN A 32 -3.65 9.21 10.56
C GLN A 32 -4.80 9.83 11.37
N ALA A 33 -4.72 11.15 11.63
CA ALA A 33 -5.78 11.87 12.32
C ALA A 33 -7.11 11.83 11.55
N GLU A 34 -7.07 11.98 10.23
CA GLU A 34 -8.26 11.88 9.38
C GLU A 34 -8.82 10.45 9.32
N PHE A 35 -7.95 9.43 9.31
CA PHE A 35 -8.36 8.04 9.42
C PHE A 35 -9.11 7.75 10.72
N ASP A 36 -8.61 8.24 11.84
CA ASP A 36 -9.26 8.06 13.15
C ASP A 36 -10.60 8.81 13.20
N ALA A 37 -10.65 10.03 12.65
CA ALA A 37 -11.86 10.83 12.57
C ALA A 37 -12.96 10.18 11.70
N VAL A 38 -12.59 9.58 10.55
CA VAL A 38 -13.51 8.84 9.68
C VAL A 38 -14.00 7.57 10.37
N THR A 39 -13.11 6.86 11.06
CA THR A 39 -13.46 5.66 11.82
C THR A 39 -14.46 5.96 12.94
N HIS A 40 -14.26 7.08 13.66
CA HIS A 40 -15.21 7.55 14.64
C HIS A 40 -16.56 7.94 14.00
N ALA A 41 -16.55 8.67 12.88
CA ALA A 41 -17.78 9.05 12.17
C ALA A 41 -18.57 7.84 11.64
N LEU A 42 -17.90 6.75 11.22
CA LEU A 42 -18.55 5.50 10.84
C LEU A 42 -19.42 4.92 11.98
N THR A 43 -18.98 5.07 13.23
CA THR A 43 -19.77 4.57 14.38
C THR A 43 -21.07 5.36 14.57
N GLN A 44 -21.08 6.65 14.21
CA GLN A 44 -22.24 7.53 14.33
C GLN A 44 -23.34 7.19 13.33
N LEU A 45 -22.98 6.65 12.15
CA LEU A 45 -23.97 6.20 11.15
C LEU A 45 -24.90 5.09 11.66
N LYS A 46 -24.53 4.39 12.74
CA LYS A 46 -25.42 3.41 13.40
C LYS A 46 -26.74 4.02 13.85
N LYS A 47 -26.79 5.34 14.10
CA LYS A 47 -28.02 6.06 14.48
C LYS A 47 -29.14 5.95 13.44
N TYR A 48 -28.81 5.73 12.17
CA TYR A 48 -29.80 5.57 11.10
C TYR A 48 -30.34 4.14 10.97
N HIS A 49 -29.75 3.16 11.65
CA HIS A 49 -30.17 1.78 11.55
C HIS A 49 -31.61 1.60 12.05
N GLY A 50 -32.51 1.15 11.16
CA GLY A 50 -33.94 0.97 11.47
C GLY A 50 -34.79 2.25 11.41
N ALA A 51 -34.18 3.44 11.26
CA ALA A 51 -34.90 4.72 11.16
C ALA A 51 -35.09 5.21 9.71
N LEU A 52 -34.47 4.55 8.73
CA LEU A 52 -34.52 4.95 7.32
C LEU A 52 -35.93 4.96 6.71
N ALA A 53 -36.83 4.13 7.21
CA ALA A 53 -38.21 4.06 6.75
C ALA A 53 -39.14 5.06 7.46
N SER A 54 -38.65 5.80 8.46
CA SER A 54 -39.47 6.70 9.27
C SER A 54 -39.92 7.95 8.52
N SER A 55 -39.07 8.52 7.66
CA SER A 55 -39.45 9.64 6.78
C SER A 55 -38.49 9.82 5.60
N PRO A 56 -38.94 10.45 4.49
CA PRO A 56 -38.07 10.83 3.39
C PRO A 56 -36.91 11.76 3.82
N GLN A 57 -37.14 12.61 4.82
CA GLN A 57 -36.12 13.53 5.36
C GLN A 57 -34.99 12.77 6.04
N VAL A 58 -35.33 11.78 6.89
CA VAL A 58 -34.33 10.94 7.57
C VAL A 58 -33.49 10.15 6.57
N LEU A 59 -34.09 9.70 5.46
CA LEU A 59 -33.35 9.05 4.38
C LEU A 59 -32.39 10.01 3.67
N ALA A 60 -32.83 11.24 3.37
CA ALA A 60 -31.99 12.25 2.74
C ALA A 60 -30.78 12.59 3.64
N ASP A 61 -31.01 12.86 4.92
CA ASP A 61 -29.95 13.15 5.89
C ASP A 61 -28.94 12.00 5.99
N ALA A 62 -29.43 10.76 6.02
CA ALA A 62 -28.57 9.57 6.06
C ALA A 62 -27.69 9.42 4.81
N LEU A 63 -28.25 9.69 3.62
CA LEU A 63 -27.52 9.64 2.36
C LEU A 63 -26.47 10.76 2.29
N ASP A 64 -26.80 11.96 2.73
CA ASP A 64 -25.87 13.10 2.76
C ASP A 64 -24.69 12.82 3.71
N GLU A 65 -24.95 12.33 4.92
CA GLU A 65 -23.90 11.94 5.86
C GLU A 65 -23.02 10.81 5.31
N MET A 66 -23.62 9.81 4.67
CA MET A 66 -22.89 8.70 4.05
C MET A 66 -22.00 9.18 2.89
N GLN A 67 -22.52 10.05 2.03
CA GLN A 67 -21.76 10.61 0.90
C GLN A 67 -20.60 11.48 1.37
N ALA A 68 -20.82 12.32 2.40
CA ALA A 68 -19.77 13.12 3.00
C ALA A 68 -18.64 12.23 3.56
N LEU A 69 -19.00 11.13 4.23
CA LEU A 69 -18.03 10.20 4.78
C LEU A 69 -17.29 9.41 3.69
N GLN A 70 -17.99 8.97 2.64
CA GLN A 70 -17.40 8.29 1.50
C GLN A 70 -16.34 9.15 0.79
N LYS A 71 -16.60 10.46 0.61
CA LYS A 71 -15.62 11.38 0.01
C LYS A 71 -14.31 11.41 0.80
N ARG A 72 -14.40 11.52 2.14
CA ARG A 72 -13.22 11.50 3.02
C ARG A 72 -12.51 10.14 3.00
N GLY A 73 -13.28 9.05 3.02
CA GLY A 73 -12.75 7.69 2.90
C GLY A 73 -11.99 7.47 1.59
N TRP A 74 -12.49 8.01 0.48
CA TRP A 74 -11.79 7.97 -0.81
C TRP A 74 -10.46 8.71 -0.79
N GLN A 75 -10.37 9.88 -0.15
CA GLN A 75 -9.11 10.62 -0.03
C GLN A 75 -8.05 9.81 0.75
N ILE A 76 -8.45 9.23 1.87
CA ILE A 76 -7.58 8.37 2.70
C ILE A 76 -7.10 7.16 1.90
N PHE A 77 -8.01 6.49 1.19
CA PHE A 77 -7.70 5.32 0.36
C PHE A 77 -6.74 5.68 -0.78
N LEU A 78 -7.00 6.78 -1.50
CA LEU A 78 -6.17 7.23 -2.61
C LEU A 78 -4.75 7.49 -2.15
N TYR A 79 -4.57 8.22 -1.04
CA TYR A 79 -3.26 8.48 -0.45
C TYR A 79 -2.51 7.18 -0.13
N ALA A 80 -3.14 6.25 0.60
CA ALA A 80 -2.52 4.98 0.96
C ALA A 80 -2.19 4.12 -0.27
N SER A 81 -3.06 4.10 -1.28
CA SER A 81 -2.86 3.34 -2.52
C SER A 81 -1.68 3.88 -3.33
N MET A 82 -1.54 5.21 -3.39
CA MET A 82 -0.43 5.89 -4.08
C MET A 82 0.89 5.66 -3.35
N LEU A 83 0.91 5.82 -2.02
CA LEU A 83 2.10 5.47 -1.22
C LEU A 83 2.55 4.04 -1.46
N HIS A 84 1.62 3.09 -1.44
CA HIS A 84 1.92 1.69 -1.72
C HIS A 84 2.42 1.49 -3.17
N ALA A 85 1.83 2.19 -4.15
CA ALA A 85 2.23 2.10 -5.56
C ALA A 85 3.64 2.66 -5.83
N VAL A 86 4.00 3.74 -5.14
CA VAL A 86 5.29 4.44 -5.30
C VAL A 86 6.47 3.54 -4.92
N ASP A 87 6.32 2.72 -3.88
CA ASP A 87 7.38 1.83 -3.39
C ASP A 87 6.95 0.35 -3.39
N LYS A 88 6.41 -0.13 -4.51
CA LYS A 88 6.28 -1.59 -4.73
C LYS A 88 7.64 -2.19 -5.01
N CYS A 89 8.23 -2.78 -3.98
CA CYS A 89 9.60 -3.28 -4.05
C CYS A 89 9.74 -4.54 -4.92
N TRP A 90 9.87 -4.36 -6.24
CA TRP A 90 10.36 -5.42 -7.15
C TRP A 90 11.84 -5.74 -6.89
N ALA A 91 12.62 -4.76 -6.41
CA ALA A 91 14.06 -4.92 -6.16
C ALA A 91 14.38 -5.77 -4.92
N ARG A 92 13.63 -5.62 -3.81
CA ARG A 92 13.76 -6.48 -2.61
C ARG A 92 13.35 -7.92 -2.90
N TRP A 93 12.37 -8.12 -3.77
CA TRP A 93 11.99 -9.47 -4.23
C TRP A 93 13.11 -10.13 -5.02
N ARG A 94 13.81 -9.36 -5.88
CA ARG A 94 14.95 -9.84 -6.69
C ARG A 94 16.23 -10.08 -5.91
N SER A 95 16.43 -9.44 -4.76
CA SER A 95 17.56 -9.72 -3.85
C SER A 95 17.25 -10.90 -2.92
N LEU A 96 16.01 -11.02 -2.43
CA LEU A 96 15.57 -12.19 -1.65
C LEU A 96 15.61 -13.48 -2.47
N THR A 97 15.17 -13.46 -3.73
CA THR A 97 15.24 -14.63 -4.61
C THR A 97 16.66 -14.97 -5.08
N ARG A 98 17.57 -13.99 -5.15
CA ARG A 98 19.00 -14.24 -5.40
C ARG A 98 19.67 -15.02 -4.26
N ASN A 99 19.20 -14.85 -3.03
CA ASN A 99 19.73 -15.55 -1.86
C ASN A 99 19.06 -16.92 -1.63
N CYS A 100 17.90 -17.16 -2.24
CA CYS A 100 17.13 -18.41 -2.08
C CYS A 100 17.28 -19.41 -3.25
N LEU A 101 17.95 -19.06 -4.35
CA LEU A 101 18.32 -20.06 -5.36
C LEU A 101 19.55 -20.83 -4.86
N PRO A 102 19.43 -22.11 -4.46
CA PRO A 102 20.59 -22.91 -4.12
C PRO A 102 21.49 -22.93 -5.36
N SER A 103 22.73 -22.49 -5.19
CA SER A 103 23.71 -22.45 -6.27
C SER A 103 23.71 -23.78 -6.98
N ALA A 104 23.20 -23.81 -8.22
CA ALA A 104 23.43 -24.88 -9.16
C ALA A 104 24.94 -24.94 -9.38
N ARG A 105 25.64 -25.71 -8.53
CA ARG A 105 27.07 -25.92 -8.65
C ARG A 105 27.25 -27.03 -9.69
N THR A 106 27.58 -26.56 -10.87
CA THR A 106 28.09 -27.25 -12.05
C THR A 106 28.85 -28.54 -11.77
N ARG A 107 28.52 -29.54 -12.57
CA ARG A 107 29.14 -30.87 -12.73
C ARG A 107 30.64 -30.80 -13.10
N SER A 108 31.38 -31.83 -12.67
CA SER A 108 32.56 -32.47 -13.33
C SER A 108 33.98 -32.06 -12.86
N PRO A 109 35.06 -32.87 -13.03
CA PRO A 109 35.24 -34.35 -13.07
C PRO A 109 36.40 -34.86 -12.14
N ARG A 110 36.54 -36.19 -12.02
CA ARG A 110 37.69 -36.97 -11.50
C ARG A 110 37.82 -37.21 -9.98
N GLY A 111 37.54 -38.47 -9.60
CA GLY A 111 38.51 -39.37 -8.93
C GLY A 111 38.91 -39.14 -7.47
N CYS A 112 38.29 -39.88 -6.54
CA CYS A 112 38.90 -40.57 -5.38
C CYS A 112 37.76 -41.19 -4.56
N SER A 113 37.54 -42.50 -4.66
CA SER A 113 38.08 -43.58 -3.82
C SER A 113 37.14 -43.95 -2.65
N LYS A 114 36.66 -45.20 -2.72
CA LYS A 114 36.18 -46.12 -1.68
C LYS A 114 35.57 -45.53 -0.39
N SER A 115 34.33 -45.90 -0.08
CA SER A 115 34.02 -46.94 0.93
C SER A 115 32.52 -47.04 1.29
N ARG A 116 31.99 -48.27 1.21
CA ARG A 116 31.11 -48.93 2.21
C ARG A 116 29.74 -48.31 2.49
N VAL A 117 28.67 -48.90 1.95
CA VAL A 117 27.77 -49.88 2.60
C VAL A 117 27.26 -50.83 1.52
#